data_AF-A0A2E9RXC2-F1
#
_entry.id   AF-A0A2E9RXC2-F1
#
_cell.length_a   1.000
_cell.length_b   1.000
_cell.length_c   1.000
_cell.angle_alpha   90.00
_cell.angle_beta   90.00
_cell.angle_gamma   90.00
#
_symmetry.space_group_name_H-M   'P 1'
#
loop_
_entity.id
_entity.type
_entity.pdbx_description
1 polymer ?
#
loop_
_entity_poly.entity_id
_entity_poly.type
_entity_poly.pdbx_seq_one_letter_code
_entity_poly.pdbx_strand_id
1 'polypeptide(L)'
;MAESAKESEPDDSQGSQQIDFDYVDLMLDGDLKAQVNYSFVKAVAAAFDEKVRLLEDAEQKVEGDEGEESFTEVAVPEIEAMAQAVTEGCVDFGKIHFWESCETAEIAWEESKDEEGNVVSRAPYGNPHEEPQEGNRILANLEKIAGWLREVHKTHEEKGMGWVSPYGCPEDGQHAYDRRSACITELDGIVEKVKSNVDL
;
A
#
# COMPACT_ATOMS: atom_id res chain seq x y z
N MET A 1 56.44 -18.98 21.68
CA MET A 1 55.72 -18.77 20.41
C MET A 1 55.33 -20.18 19.95
N ALA A 2 54.15 -20.68 20.35
CA ALA A 2 52.86 -20.53 19.65
C ALA A 2 52.99 -21.09 18.21
N GLU A 3 52.20 -22.05 17.73
CA GLU A 3 50.75 -22.23 17.86
C GLU A 3 50.37 -23.71 17.78
N SER A 4 49.39 -24.13 18.60
CA SER A 4 48.62 -25.36 18.37
C SER A 4 47.48 -25.03 17.41
N ALA A 5 47.43 -25.71 16.26
CA ALA A 5 46.27 -25.70 15.37
C ALA A 5 45.13 -26.45 16.06
N LYS A 6 44.13 -25.70 16.55
CA LYS A 6 42.82 -26.22 16.91
C LYS A 6 42.04 -26.46 15.62
N GLU A 7 41.69 -27.71 15.35
CA GLU A 7 40.59 -28.05 14.45
C GLU A 7 39.33 -27.30 14.92
N SER A 8 38.77 -26.49 14.03
CA SER A 8 37.48 -25.84 14.21
C SER A 8 36.42 -26.84 13.78
N GLU A 9 35.58 -27.26 14.74
CA GLU A 9 34.29 -27.87 14.44
C GLU A 9 33.46 -26.89 13.59
N PRO A 10 32.64 -27.37 12.63
CA PRO A 10 31.75 -26.49 11.90
C PRO A 10 30.73 -25.91 12.87
N ASP A 11 30.79 -24.59 13.01
CA ASP A 11 29.82 -23.77 13.72
C ASP A 11 28.48 -23.87 12.98
N ASP A 12 27.61 -24.78 13.44
CA ASP A 12 26.25 -24.99 12.94
C ASP A 12 25.30 -23.91 13.49
N SER A 13 25.77 -22.66 13.56
CA SER A 13 24.94 -21.48 13.77
C SER A 13 24.41 -20.97 12.42
N GLN A 14 23.78 -21.86 11.65
CA GLN A 14 22.73 -21.42 10.75
C GLN A 14 21.56 -20.97 11.63
N GLY A 15 21.64 -19.71 12.10
CA GLY A 15 20.47 -18.99 12.58
C GLY A 15 19.38 -19.23 11.57
N SER A 16 18.33 -19.93 12.00
CA SER A 16 17.20 -20.31 11.16
C SER A 16 16.78 -19.08 10.37
N GLN A 17 17.10 -19.08 9.07
CA GLN A 17 16.45 -18.18 8.14
C GLN A 17 14.99 -18.56 8.23
N GLN A 18 14.22 -17.83 9.04
CA GLN A 18 12.78 -17.93 9.06
C GLN A 18 12.37 -17.64 7.62
N ILE A 19 12.00 -18.70 6.90
CA ILE A 19 11.30 -18.58 5.65
C ILE A 19 10.00 -17.89 6.05
N ASP A 20 9.88 -16.62 5.70
CA ASP A 20 8.68 -15.81 5.93
C ASP A 20 7.60 -16.40 5.02
N PHE A 21 6.80 -17.31 5.57
CA PHE A 21 5.83 -18.11 4.83
C PHE A 21 4.54 -17.30 4.72
N ASP A 22 4.09 -16.98 3.49
CA ASP A 22 2.84 -16.25 3.31
C ASP A 22 1.65 -17.21 3.55
N TYR A 23 0.75 -16.85 4.44
CA TYR A 23 -0.42 -17.66 4.83
C TYR A 23 -1.37 -17.94 3.65
N VAL A 24 -1.29 -17.11 2.61
CA VAL A 24 -1.97 -17.27 1.32
C VAL A 24 -1.52 -18.55 0.63
N ASP A 25 -0.25 -18.92 0.78
CA ASP A 25 0.33 -20.14 0.21
C ASP A 25 -0.28 -21.40 0.85
N LEU A 26 -0.69 -21.31 2.12
CA LEU A 26 -1.41 -22.37 2.84
C LEU A 26 -2.90 -22.43 2.46
N MET A 27 -3.57 -21.28 2.34
CA MET A 27 -5.02 -21.23 2.04
C MET A 27 -5.36 -21.63 0.61
N LEU A 28 -4.48 -21.29 -0.33
CA LEU A 28 -4.64 -21.58 -1.75
C LEU A 28 -3.80 -22.79 -2.16
N ASP A 29 -3.52 -23.71 -1.24
CA ASP A 29 -2.69 -24.90 -1.51
C ASP A 29 -3.23 -25.68 -2.71
N GLY A 30 -2.33 -26.01 -3.65
CA GLY A 30 -2.68 -26.61 -4.94
C GLY A 30 -3.12 -25.64 -6.05
N ASP A 31 -3.38 -24.36 -5.77
CA ASP A 31 -3.63 -23.31 -6.76
C ASP A 31 -2.53 -22.23 -6.75
N LEU A 32 -1.37 -22.61 -7.29
CA LEU A 32 -0.20 -21.73 -7.40
C LEU A 32 -0.50 -20.43 -8.17
N LYS A 33 -1.45 -20.44 -9.12
CA LYS A 33 -1.80 -19.23 -9.87
C LYS A 33 -2.48 -18.22 -8.95
N ALA A 34 -3.45 -18.68 -8.15
CA ALA A 34 -4.16 -17.85 -7.20
C ALA A 34 -3.21 -17.33 -6.09
N GLN A 35 -2.29 -18.18 -5.60
CA GLN A 35 -1.24 -17.78 -4.65
C GLN A 35 -0.43 -16.60 -5.17
N VAL A 36 0.16 -16.75 -6.35
CA VAL A 36 1.00 -15.71 -6.96
C VAL A 36 0.23 -14.41 -7.18
N ASN A 37 -0.99 -14.49 -7.71
CA ASN A 37 -1.83 -13.32 -7.92
C ASN A 37 -2.14 -12.58 -6.61
N TYR A 38 -2.63 -13.31 -5.60
CA TYR A 38 -2.99 -12.72 -4.33
C TYR A 38 -1.76 -12.08 -3.65
N SER A 39 -0.59 -12.72 -3.67
CA SER A 39 0.63 -12.13 -3.12
C SER A 39 1.02 -10.81 -3.82
N PHE A 40 0.85 -10.71 -5.14
CA PHE A 40 1.06 -9.43 -5.84
C PHE A 40 0.06 -8.36 -5.40
N VAL A 41 -1.23 -8.70 -5.34
CA VAL A 41 -2.28 -7.76 -4.95
C VAL A 41 -2.06 -7.27 -3.50
N LYS A 42 -1.74 -8.19 -2.59
CA LYS A 42 -1.39 -7.88 -1.20
C LYS A 42 -0.18 -6.95 -1.10
N ALA A 43 0.89 -7.20 -1.87
CA ALA A 43 2.06 -6.33 -1.88
C ALA A 43 1.74 -4.92 -2.40
N VAL A 44 0.92 -4.83 -3.45
CA VAL A 44 0.45 -3.54 -3.99
C VAL A 44 -0.42 -2.80 -2.98
N ALA A 45 -1.37 -3.48 -2.34
CA ALA A 45 -2.22 -2.90 -1.32
C ALA A 45 -1.39 -2.38 -0.13
N ALA A 46 -0.45 -3.18 0.38
CA ALA A 46 0.43 -2.77 1.47
C ALA A 46 1.29 -1.55 1.13
N ALA A 47 1.77 -1.44 -0.12
CA ALA A 47 2.51 -0.27 -0.58
C ALA A 47 1.62 0.99 -0.58
N PHE A 48 0.36 0.89 -1.02
CA PHE A 48 -0.58 1.99 -0.93
C PHE A 48 -0.89 2.38 0.51
N ASP A 49 -1.20 1.40 1.36
CA ASP A 49 -1.51 1.63 2.77
C ASP A 49 -0.38 2.40 3.47
N GLU A 50 0.88 2.01 3.23
CA GLU A 50 2.03 2.70 3.79
C GLU A 50 2.08 4.17 3.33
N LYS A 51 1.93 4.45 2.03
CA LYS A 51 2.07 5.81 1.49
C LYS A 51 0.89 6.70 1.82
N VAL A 52 -0.33 6.16 1.77
CA VAL A 52 -1.53 6.90 2.19
C VAL A 52 -1.44 7.24 3.66
N ARG A 53 -1.07 6.29 4.53
CA ARG A 53 -0.89 6.57 5.96
C ARG A 53 0.17 7.64 6.24
N LEU A 54 1.30 7.62 5.53
CA LEU A 54 2.32 8.67 5.67
C LEU A 54 1.79 10.06 5.31
N LEU A 55 0.94 10.14 4.28
CA LEU A 55 0.30 11.39 3.87
C LEU A 55 -0.82 11.82 4.84
N GLU A 56 -1.60 10.89 5.39
CA GLU A 56 -2.58 11.19 6.44
C GLU A 56 -1.91 11.70 7.73
N ASP A 57 -0.81 11.06 8.14
CA ASP A 57 -0.01 11.51 9.28
C ASP A 57 0.60 12.90 9.02
N ALA A 58 0.88 13.26 7.75
CA ALA A 58 1.34 14.59 7.37
C ALA A 58 0.18 15.60 7.35
N GLU A 59 -0.99 15.22 6.83
CA GLU A 59 -2.24 16.00 6.83
C GLU A 59 -2.60 16.43 8.25
N GLN A 60 -2.62 15.48 9.20
CA GLN A 60 -2.92 15.76 10.61
C GLN A 60 -1.93 16.71 11.28
N LYS A 61 -0.65 16.67 10.89
CA LYS A 61 0.38 17.59 11.43
C LYS A 61 0.19 19.00 10.90
N VAL A 62 -0.09 19.14 9.61
CA VAL A 62 -0.34 20.45 8.98
C VAL A 62 -1.61 21.08 9.54
N GLU A 63 -2.69 20.31 9.72
CA GLU A 63 -3.93 20.80 10.34
C GLU A 63 -3.77 21.20 11.82
N GLY A 64 -2.79 20.61 12.51
CA GLY A 64 -2.46 20.93 13.90
C GLY A 64 -1.54 22.15 14.08
N ASP A 65 -0.88 22.60 13.01
CA ASP A 65 -0.01 23.76 13.00
C ASP A 65 -0.79 25.05 12.64
N GLU A 66 -0.45 26.19 13.23
CA GLU A 66 -1.10 27.49 12.97
C GLU A 66 -0.71 28.13 11.61
N GLY A 67 -0.36 27.31 10.62
CA GLY A 67 0.06 27.76 9.28
C GLY A 67 -1.10 28.28 8.43
N GLU A 68 -0.79 29.19 7.48
CA GLU A 68 -1.79 29.69 6.51
C GLU A 68 -2.01 28.72 5.33
N GLU A 69 -1.08 27.79 5.09
CA GLU A 69 -1.13 26.83 3.97
C GLU A 69 -1.76 25.51 4.40
N SER A 70 -2.73 25.02 3.63
CA SER A 70 -3.36 23.71 3.87
C SER A 70 -2.46 22.55 3.44
N PHE A 71 -2.75 21.34 3.95
CA PHE A 71 -2.01 20.12 3.59
C PHE A 71 -1.89 19.94 2.06
N THR A 72 -2.99 20.12 1.34
CA THR A 72 -3.04 19.95 -0.12
C THR A 72 -2.17 20.96 -0.86
N GLU A 73 -1.84 22.11 -0.26
CA GLU A 73 -0.94 23.09 -0.86
C GLU A 73 0.52 22.73 -0.67
N VAL A 74 0.84 22.17 0.51
CA VAL A 74 2.21 21.77 0.85
C VAL A 74 2.59 20.47 0.14
N ALA A 75 1.65 19.54 0.01
CA ALA A 75 1.87 18.18 -0.49
C ALA A 75 1.47 17.97 -1.97
N VAL A 76 1.36 19.05 -2.76
CA VAL A 76 1.02 18.96 -4.20
C VAL A 76 1.90 17.94 -4.93
N PRO A 77 3.24 17.97 -4.82
CA PRO A 77 4.09 17.04 -5.56
C PRO A 77 3.85 15.58 -5.19
N GLU A 78 3.67 15.28 -3.90
CA GLU A 78 3.45 13.94 -3.40
C GLU A 78 2.08 13.38 -3.81
N ILE A 79 1.03 14.21 -3.74
CA ILE A 79 -0.32 13.84 -4.17
C ILE A 79 -0.34 13.57 -5.68
N GLU A 80 0.28 14.44 -6.48
CA GLU A 80 0.38 14.24 -7.93
C GLU A 80 1.18 12.99 -8.30
N ALA A 81 2.28 12.71 -7.58
CA ALA A 81 3.09 11.51 -7.79
C ALA A 81 2.31 10.23 -7.47
N MET A 82 1.54 10.22 -6.37
CA MET A 82 0.67 9.10 -6.01
C MET A 82 -0.38 8.83 -7.07
N ALA A 83 -1.04 9.88 -7.57
CA ALA A 83 -2.03 9.74 -8.62
C ALA A 83 -1.42 9.24 -9.94
N GLN A 84 -0.28 9.80 -10.35
CA GLN A 84 0.44 9.35 -11.55
C GLN A 84 0.92 7.90 -11.42
N ALA A 85 1.36 7.46 -10.24
CA ALA A 85 1.72 6.07 -10.00
C ALA A 85 0.53 5.11 -10.21
N VAL A 86 -0.70 5.56 -9.96
CA VAL A 86 -1.92 4.79 -10.24
C VAL A 86 -2.27 4.82 -11.72
N THR A 87 -2.28 6.01 -12.35
CA THR A 87 -2.77 6.17 -13.74
C THR A 87 -1.75 5.77 -14.80
N GLU A 88 -0.46 6.03 -14.57
CA GLU A 88 0.64 5.74 -15.51
C GLU A 88 1.44 4.49 -15.11
N GLY A 89 1.08 3.87 -13.97
CA GLY A 89 1.75 2.70 -13.42
C GLY A 89 1.57 1.41 -14.23
N CYS A 90 2.22 0.34 -13.77
CA CYS A 90 2.21 -0.96 -14.44
C CYS A 90 1.03 -1.88 -14.05
N VAL A 91 0.20 -1.47 -13.09
CA VAL A 91 -0.88 -2.29 -12.54
C VAL A 91 -2.21 -1.93 -13.18
N ASP A 92 -2.90 -2.94 -13.75
CA ASP A 92 -4.27 -2.80 -14.22
C ASP A 92 -5.25 -3.21 -13.11
N PHE A 93 -5.63 -2.25 -12.28
CA PHE A 93 -6.50 -2.49 -11.12
C PHE A 93 -7.88 -3.04 -11.48
N GLY A 94 -8.35 -2.82 -12.72
CA GLY A 94 -9.61 -3.39 -13.21
C GLY A 94 -9.56 -4.90 -13.43
N LYS A 95 -8.39 -5.54 -13.29
CA LYS A 95 -8.23 -7.00 -13.38
C LYS A 95 -8.09 -7.69 -12.02
N ILE A 96 -8.07 -6.93 -10.92
CA ILE A 96 -7.93 -7.47 -9.58
C ILE A 96 -9.30 -7.93 -9.09
N HIS A 97 -9.44 -9.21 -8.73
CA HIS A 97 -10.69 -9.71 -8.17
C HIS A 97 -10.97 -9.09 -6.80
N PHE A 98 -12.24 -8.99 -6.42
CA PHE A 98 -12.63 -8.38 -5.15
C PHE A 98 -12.03 -9.15 -3.96
N TRP A 99 -12.09 -10.48 -3.98
CA TRP A 99 -11.52 -11.37 -2.97
C TRP A 99 -10.00 -11.27 -2.90
N GLU A 100 -9.31 -10.99 -4.01
CA GLU A 100 -7.86 -10.73 -4.03
C GLU A 100 -7.52 -9.41 -3.33
N SER A 101 -8.45 -8.44 -3.33
CA SER A 101 -8.29 -7.13 -2.70
C SER A 101 -8.76 -7.06 -1.24
N CYS A 102 -9.45 -8.09 -0.76
CA CYS A 102 -9.91 -8.21 0.63
C CYS A 102 -8.83 -8.86 1.50
N GLU A 103 -8.77 -8.48 2.77
CA GLU A 103 -7.98 -9.21 3.76
C GLU A 103 -8.79 -10.41 4.26
N THR A 104 -8.41 -11.61 3.81
CA THR A 104 -9.18 -12.84 4.05
C THR A 104 -8.66 -13.69 5.22
N ALA A 105 -7.48 -13.38 5.77
CA ALA A 105 -6.86 -14.13 6.86
C ALA A 105 -5.73 -13.38 7.57
N GLU A 106 -5.39 -13.85 8.79
CA GLU A 106 -4.27 -13.36 9.61
C GLU A 106 -3.30 -14.50 10.01
N ILE A 107 -2.12 -14.14 10.52
CA ILE A 107 -1.16 -15.10 11.07
C ILE A 107 -1.51 -15.41 12.52
N ALA A 108 -1.80 -16.68 12.80
CA ALA A 108 -1.93 -17.19 14.16
C ALA A 108 -0.80 -18.18 14.49
N TRP A 109 -0.60 -18.42 15.79
CA TRP A 109 0.50 -19.24 16.30
C TRP A 109 -0.04 -20.40 17.12
N GLU A 110 0.31 -21.62 16.74
CA GLU A 110 0.12 -22.79 17.59
C GLU A 110 1.35 -22.96 18.48
N GLU A 111 1.17 -22.83 19.80
CA GLU A 111 2.24 -22.96 20.78
C GLU A 111 2.24 -24.36 21.38
N SER A 112 3.34 -25.09 21.24
CA SER A 112 3.58 -26.30 22.02
C SER A 112 4.28 -25.93 23.32
N LYS A 113 3.76 -26.42 24.44
CA LYS A 113 4.28 -26.14 25.79
C LYS A 113 4.83 -27.40 26.44
N ASP A 114 5.89 -27.25 27.25
CA ASP A 114 6.41 -28.34 28.08
C ASP A 114 5.53 -28.62 29.31
N GLU A 115 5.93 -29.60 30.15
CA GLU A 115 5.21 -29.99 31.37
C GLU A 115 5.15 -28.86 32.42
N GLU A 116 6.00 -27.84 32.31
CA GLU A 116 6.05 -26.66 33.18
C GLU A 116 5.23 -25.48 32.60
N GLY A 117 4.70 -25.63 31.40
CA GLY A 117 3.90 -24.61 30.70
C GLY A 117 4.72 -23.62 29.87
N ASN A 118 6.03 -23.81 29.72
CA ASN A 118 6.88 -22.95 28.90
C ASN A 118 6.70 -23.31 27.41
N VAL A 119 6.65 -22.30 26.55
CA VAL A 119 6.54 -22.49 25.09
C VAL A 119 7.86 -23.04 24.55
N VAL A 120 7.84 -24.28 24.05
CA VAL A 120 9.00 -24.98 23.47
C VAL A 120 9.05 -24.91 21.95
N SER A 121 7.91 -24.67 21.30
CA SER A 121 7.85 -24.40 19.86
C SER A 121 6.62 -23.57 19.50
N ARG A 122 6.74 -22.77 18.44
CA ARG A 122 5.62 -22.04 17.83
C ARG A 122 5.56 -22.40 16.35
N ALA A 123 4.41 -22.85 15.88
CA ALA A 123 4.16 -23.09 14.46
C ALA A 123 3.19 -22.03 13.94
N PRO A 124 3.54 -21.26 12.90
CA PRO A 124 2.61 -20.32 12.28
C PRO A 124 1.56 -21.10 11.46
N TYR A 125 0.32 -20.63 11.47
CA TYR A 125 -0.72 -21.09 10.56
C TYR A 125 -1.57 -19.90 10.08
N GLY A 126 -2.12 -20.03 8.88
CA GLY A 126 -3.12 -19.08 8.39
C GLY A 126 -4.43 -19.29 9.14
N ASN A 127 -4.90 -18.26 9.83
CA ASN A 127 -6.23 -18.24 10.44
C ASN A 127 -7.17 -17.46 9.51
N PRO A 128 -7.98 -18.12 8.69
CA PRO A 128 -8.95 -17.44 7.83
C PRO A 128 -9.91 -16.63 8.70
N HIS A 129 -10.21 -15.41 8.27
CA HIS A 129 -11.31 -14.68 8.87
C HIS A 129 -12.63 -15.39 8.51
N GLU A 130 -13.58 -15.50 9.45
CA GLU A 130 -14.89 -16.13 9.20
C GLU A 130 -15.61 -15.46 8.02
N GLU A 131 -15.46 -14.14 7.89
CA GLU A 131 -15.81 -13.36 6.73
C GLU A 131 -14.59 -12.50 6.36
N PRO A 132 -14.23 -12.35 5.06
CA PRO A 132 -13.21 -11.40 4.65
C PRO A 132 -13.47 -10.03 5.28
N GLN A 133 -12.44 -9.37 5.81
CA GLN A 133 -12.63 -8.03 6.37
C GLN A 133 -13.20 -7.12 5.27
N GLU A 134 -14.29 -6.41 5.59
CA GLU A 134 -14.92 -5.49 4.67
C GLU A 134 -13.92 -4.42 4.22
N GLY A 135 -13.76 -4.28 2.91
CA GLY A 135 -12.95 -3.26 2.29
C GLY A 135 -12.09 -3.80 1.17
N ASN A 136 -12.36 -3.33 -0.04
CA ASN A 136 -11.36 -3.40 -1.09
C ASN A 136 -10.26 -2.40 -0.71
N ARG A 137 -9.18 -2.89 -0.09
CA ARG A 137 -8.08 -2.04 0.44
C ARG A 137 -7.50 -1.13 -0.65
N ILE A 138 -7.43 -1.65 -1.87
CA ILE A 138 -7.01 -0.87 -3.03
C ILE A 138 -8.01 0.24 -3.30
N LEU A 139 -9.31 -0.08 -3.38
CA LEU A 139 -10.35 0.92 -3.62
C LEU A 139 -10.32 2.06 -2.60
N ALA A 140 -10.23 1.75 -1.31
CA ALA A 140 -10.19 2.76 -0.26
C ALA A 140 -9.02 3.73 -0.44
N ASN A 141 -7.82 3.20 -0.73
CA ASN A 141 -6.65 4.02 -1.01
C ASN A 141 -6.82 4.86 -2.29
N LEU A 142 -7.33 4.26 -3.37
CA LEU A 142 -7.56 4.96 -4.64
C LEU A 142 -8.56 6.11 -4.49
N GLU A 143 -9.64 5.90 -3.73
CA GLU A 143 -10.62 6.96 -3.43
C GLU A 143 -10.01 8.09 -2.61
N LYS A 144 -9.16 7.79 -1.63
CA LYS A 144 -8.45 8.79 -0.82
C LYS A 144 -7.48 9.61 -1.69
N ILE A 145 -6.68 8.96 -2.53
CA ILE A 145 -5.78 9.63 -3.50
C ILE A 145 -6.58 10.53 -4.45
N ALA A 146 -7.70 10.04 -4.98
CA ALA A 146 -8.58 10.83 -5.84
C ALA A 146 -9.16 12.05 -5.12
N GLY A 147 -9.54 11.89 -3.85
CA GLY A 147 -9.99 12.98 -2.98
C GLY A 147 -8.95 14.09 -2.89
N TRP A 148 -7.73 13.77 -2.47
CA TRP A 148 -6.64 14.73 -2.37
C TRP A 148 -6.32 15.42 -3.70
N LEU A 149 -6.25 14.67 -4.80
CA LEU A 149 -5.94 15.25 -6.10
C LEU A 149 -7.01 16.27 -6.56
N ARG A 150 -8.30 15.98 -6.29
CA ARG A 150 -9.40 16.89 -6.58
C ARG A 150 -9.32 18.15 -5.72
N GLU A 151 -8.94 18.03 -4.45
CA GLU A 151 -8.74 19.19 -3.58
C GLU A 151 -7.59 20.06 -4.08
N VAL A 152 -6.44 19.47 -4.44
CA VAL A 152 -5.33 20.18 -5.08
C VAL A 152 -5.76 20.87 -6.37
N HIS A 153 -6.59 20.22 -7.20
CA HIS A 153 -7.13 20.81 -8.42
C HIS A 153 -8.03 22.01 -8.14
N LYS A 154 -8.92 21.90 -7.16
CA LYS A 154 -9.79 23.00 -6.72
C LYS A 154 -8.97 24.17 -6.16
N THR A 155 -7.99 23.91 -5.30
CA THR A 155 -7.11 24.96 -4.75
C THR A 155 -6.35 25.69 -5.86
N HIS A 156 -5.93 24.99 -6.91
CA HIS A 156 -5.30 25.61 -8.08
C HIS A 156 -6.25 26.54 -8.85
N GLU A 157 -7.51 26.16 -8.99
CA GLU A 157 -8.52 27.02 -9.60
C GLU A 157 -8.72 28.30 -8.76
N GLU A 158 -8.81 28.17 -7.44
CA GLU A 158 -9.04 29.28 -6.51
C GLU A 158 -7.85 30.26 -6.43
N LYS A 159 -6.62 29.74 -6.43
CA LYS A 159 -5.38 30.55 -6.37
C LYS A 159 -4.92 31.07 -7.73
N GLY A 160 -5.47 30.51 -8.81
CA GLY A 160 -5.17 30.88 -10.18
C GLY A 160 -3.92 30.21 -10.76
N MET A 161 -3.80 30.27 -12.08
CA MET A 161 -2.80 29.52 -12.87
C MET A 161 -1.34 29.94 -12.64
N GLY A 162 -1.09 31.01 -11.88
CA GLY A 162 0.28 31.33 -11.47
C GLY A 162 0.77 30.50 -10.28
N TRP A 163 -0.14 29.86 -9.54
CA TRP A 163 0.13 29.30 -8.21
C TRP A 163 1.21 28.21 -8.20
N VAL A 164 1.10 27.23 -9.10
CA VAL A 164 2.05 26.10 -9.15
C VAL A 164 3.26 26.37 -10.04
N SER A 165 3.31 27.53 -10.71
CA SER A 165 4.44 27.88 -11.56
C SER A 165 5.61 28.39 -10.69
N PRO A 166 6.82 27.82 -10.82
CA PRO A 166 8.00 28.32 -10.09
C PRO A 166 8.31 29.80 -10.34
N TYR A 167 7.84 30.34 -11.47
CA TYR A 167 8.03 31.73 -11.89
C TYR A 167 6.71 32.53 -11.90
N GLY A 168 5.59 31.94 -11.46
CA GLY A 168 4.27 32.58 -11.51
C GLY A 168 3.68 32.73 -12.93
N CYS A 169 4.19 31.97 -13.90
CA CYS A 169 3.77 31.99 -15.30
C CYS A 169 2.40 31.30 -15.46
N PRO A 170 1.34 32.03 -15.89
CA PRO A 170 0.01 31.45 -16.05
C PRO A 170 -0.06 30.30 -17.06
N GLU A 171 0.74 30.34 -18.13
CA GLU A 171 0.76 29.27 -19.14
C GLU A 171 1.26 27.94 -18.54
N ASP A 172 2.31 27.97 -17.72
CA ASP A 172 2.85 26.78 -17.08
C ASP A 172 1.84 26.15 -16.11
N GLY A 173 1.15 26.99 -15.32
CA GLY A 173 0.11 26.47 -14.42
C GLY A 173 -1.13 26.01 -15.16
N GLN A 174 -1.52 26.61 -16.28
CA GLN A 174 -2.59 26.05 -17.12
C GLN A 174 -2.23 24.63 -17.58
N HIS A 175 -1.00 24.41 -18.05
CA HIS A 175 -0.54 23.08 -18.41
C HIS A 175 -0.51 22.09 -17.25
N ALA A 176 -0.19 22.53 -16.03
CA ALA A 176 -0.29 21.69 -14.84
C ALA A 176 -1.75 21.39 -14.46
N TYR A 177 -2.63 22.39 -14.55
CA TYR A 177 -4.06 22.26 -14.28
C TYR A 177 -4.72 21.26 -15.22
N ASP A 178 -4.47 21.39 -16.54
CA ASP A 178 -5.04 20.50 -17.56
C ASP A 178 -4.54 19.05 -17.39
N ARG A 179 -3.24 18.87 -17.11
CA ARG A 179 -2.67 17.54 -16.82
C ARG A 179 -3.32 16.90 -15.59
N ARG A 180 -3.52 17.68 -14.53
CA ARG A 180 -4.20 17.20 -13.32
C ARG A 180 -5.64 16.80 -13.59
N SER A 181 -6.37 17.59 -14.38
CA SER A 181 -7.75 17.28 -14.79
C SER A 181 -7.84 15.96 -15.57
N ALA A 182 -6.90 15.73 -16.50
CA ALA A 182 -6.81 14.46 -17.22
C ALA A 182 -6.52 13.28 -16.28
N CYS A 183 -5.56 13.44 -15.37
CA CYS A 183 -5.21 12.43 -14.36
C CYS A 183 -6.41 12.10 -13.44
N ILE A 184 -7.16 13.10 -12.97
CA ILE A 184 -8.40 12.89 -12.20
C ILE A 184 -9.40 12.05 -13.00
N THR A 185 -9.61 12.38 -14.27
CA THR A 185 -10.56 11.65 -15.12
C THR A 185 -10.16 10.17 -15.27
N GLU A 186 -8.87 9.90 -15.45
CA GLU A 186 -8.35 8.54 -15.56
C GLU A 186 -8.44 7.78 -14.23
N LEU A 187 -8.05 8.41 -13.13
CA LEU A 187 -8.13 7.86 -11.78
C LEU A 187 -9.58 7.51 -11.41
N ASP A 188 -10.54 8.37 -11.73
CA ASP A 188 -11.97 8.12 -11.53
C ASP A 188 -12.44 6.92 -12.34
N GLY A 189 -11.98 6.80 -13.58
CA GLY A 189 -12.24 5.62 -14.42
C GLY A 189 -11.66 4.34 -13.83
N ILE A 190 -10.50 4.39 -13.18
CA ILE A 190 -9.90 3.25 -12.48
C ILE A 190 -10.73 2.88 -11.24
N VAL A 191 -11.10 3.88 -10.42
CA VAL A 191 -11.95 3.68 -9.23
C VAL A 191 -13.27 3.00 -9.60
N GLU A 192 -13.94 3.45 -10.66
CA GLU A 192 -15.20 2.84 -11.09
C GLU A 192 -15.04 1.41 -11.61
N LYS A 193 -13.93 1.10 -12.30
CA LYS A 193 -13.61 -0.28 -12.68
C LYS A 193 -13.44 -1.15 -11.43
N VAL A 194 -12.65 -0.69 -10.45
CA VAL A 194 -12.41 -1.45 -9.21
C VAL A 194 -13.69 -1.67 -8.42
N LYS A 195 -14.58 -0.67 -8.34
CA LYS A 195 -15.93 -0.83 -7.73
C LYS A 195 -16.78 -1.87 -8.44
N SER A 196 -16.63 -1.99 -9.76
CA SER A 196 -17.37 -2.96 -10.56
C SER A 196 -16.83 -4.38 -10.46
N ASN A 197 -15.71 -4.60 -9.76
CA ASN A 197 -15.20 -5.93 -9.47
C ASN A 197 -16.15 -6.58 -8.45
N VAL A 198 -17.13 -7.30 -8.95
CA VAL A 198 -17.97 -8.22 -8.19
C VAL A 198 -17.46 -9.63 -8.45
N ASP A 199 -16.99 -10.29 -7.40
CA ASP A 199 -16.85 -11.74 -7.45
C ASP A 199 -18.24 -12.34 -7.24
N LEU A 200 -18.86 -12.73 -8.36
CA LEU A 200 -20.07 -13.55 -8.39
C LEU A 200 -19.73 -15.03 -8.14
#